data_AF-A0A931Y2E5-F1
#
_entry.id   AF-A0A931Y2E5-F1
#
_cell.length_a   1.000
_cell.length_b   1.000
_cell.length_c   1.000
_cell.angle_alpha   90.00
_cell.angle_beta   90.00
_cell.angle_gamma   90.00
#
_symmetry.space_group_name_H-M   'P 1'
#
loop_
_entity.id
_entity.type
_entity.pdbx_description
1 polymer ?
#
loop_
_entity_poly.entity_id
_entity_poly.type
_entity_poly.pdbx_seq_one_letter_code
_entity_poly.pdbx_strand_id
1 'polypeptide(L)'
;MTIDTSGKIEGFFLETVEAACKNQKVEASGAATTYLAGVLADFVRPDTHATLSETLDRPLTLVLDDALQTPPPERFERLKSLGDGTLYVSGFFGDHLEARGVDDDFVASIGGFAYRTAGAMLRGGSVTLVDIYAELAERFRVFVEILAEVAERTSFSPRTNTGALRMYEKWVRTGSDRLARELAAQGLTPTTRIGSA
;
A
#
# COMPACT_ATOMS: atom_id res chain seq x y z
N MET A 1 30.20 -5.45 -8.38
CA MET A 1 29.60 -6.48 -7.51
C MET A 1 28.37 -5.85 -6.87
N THR A 2 27.28 -5.82 -7.63
CA THR A 2 26.00 -5.24 -7.20
C THR A 2 25.37 -6.26 -6.27
N ILE A 3 25.26 -5.94 -4.99
CA ILE A 3 24.54 -6.79 -4.04
C ILE A 3 23.12 -6.90 -4.59
N ASP A 4 22.69 -8.10 -4.96
CA ASP A 4 21.30 -8.39 -5.33
C ASP A 4 20.43 -8.14 -4.09
N THR A 5 20.05 -6.88 -3.95
CA THR A 5 19.35 -6.33 -2.80
C THR A 5 17.84 -6.50 -3.01
N SER A 6 17.40 -6.58 -4.27
CA SER A 6 15.99 -6.78 -4.63
C SER A 6 15.50 -8.17 -4.22
N GLY A 7 16.21 -9.23 -4.63
CA GLY A 7 15.82 -10.59 -4.28
C GLY A 7 15.84 -10.86 -2.76
N LYS A 8 16.72 -10.17 -2.03
CA LYS A 8 16.78 -10.26 -0.55
C LYS A 8 15.63 -9.54 0.15
N ILE A 9 15.17 -8.42 -0.39
CA ILE A 9 14.04 -7.67 0.16
C ILE A 9 12.74 -8.44 -0.08
N GLU A 10 12.54 -8.96 -1.29
CA GLU A 10 11.38 -9.79 -1.63
C GLU A 10 11.32 -11.06 -0.76
N GLY A 11 12.44 -11.76 -0.59
CA GLY A 11 12.53 -12.93 0.30
C GLY A 11 12.23 -12.60 1.77
N PHE A 12 12.75 -11.47 2.27
CA PHE A 12 12.44 -11.00 3.63
C PHE A 12 10.94 -10.73 3.82
N PHE A 13 10.30 -10.04 2.87
CA PHE A 13 8.87 -9.77 2.95
C PHE A 13 8.03 -11.03 2.82
N LEU A 14 8.44 -11.98 1.98
CA LEU A 14 7.78 -13.27 1.86
C LEU A 14 7.75 -14.00 3.21
N GLU A 15 8.91 -14.14 3.87
CA GLU A 15 9.00 -14.76 5.20
C GLU A 15 8.15 -14.01 6.24
N THR A 16 8.13 -12.68 6.17
CA THR A 16 7.39 -11.85 7.12
C THR A 16 5.87 -11.97 6.93
N VAL A 17 5.40 -11.98 5.68
CA VAL A 17 3.99 -12.18 5.31
C VAL A 17 3.53 -13.58 5.68
N GLU A 18 4.32 -14.63 5.38
CA GLU A 18 4.01 -16.00 5.77
C GLU A 18 3.88 -16.14 7.29
N ALA A 19 4.77 -15.50 8.03
CA ALA A 19 4.74 -15.51 9.49
C ALA A 19 3.54 -14.74 10.07
N ALA A 20 3.06 -13.68 9.40
CA ALA A 20 1.83 -12.97 9.76
C ALA A 20 0.57 -13.81 9.43
N CYS A 21 0.51 -14.42 8.24
CA CYS A 21 -0.58 -15.33 7.86
C CYS A 21 -0.72 -16.49 8.85
N LYS A 22 0.42 -17.07 9.28
CA LYS A 22 0.44 -18.13 10.29
C LYS A 22 -0.05 -17.65 11.65
N ASN A 23 0.36 -16.45 12.08
CA ASN A 23 -0.03 -15.88 13.37
C ASN A 23 -1.54 -15.61 13.43
N GLN A 24 -2.10 -15.03 12.38
CA GLN A 24 -3.53 -14.71 12.27
C GLN A 24 -4.40 -15.90 11.82
N LYS A 25 -3.79 -17.06 11.55
CA LYS A 25 -4.47 -18.28 11.05
C LYS A 25 -5.22 -18.03 9.74
N VAL A 26 -4.63 -17.22 8.87
CA VAL A 26 -5.15 -16.89 7.54
C VAL A 26 -4.61 -17.88 6.53
N GLU A 27 -5.49 -18.67 5.92
CA GLU A 27 -5.15 -19.58 4.83
C GLU A 27 -5.10 -18.84 3.49
N ALA A 28 -4.07 -18.01 3.27
CA ALA A 28 -3.84 -17.35 1.98
C ALA A 28 -3.21 -18.31 0.96
N SER A 29 -3.55 -18.19 -0.33
CA SER A 29 -2.83 -18.94 -1.36
C SER A 29 -1.35 -18.54 -1.43
N GLY A 30 -0.47 -19.47 -1.80
CA GLY A 30 0.96 -19.16 -1.96
C GLY A 30 1.22 -18.05 -3.01
N ALA A 31 0.34 -17.96 -4.02
CA ALA A 31 0.40 -16.93 -5.05
C ALA A 31 0.01 -15.55 -4.49
N ALA A 32 -1.04 -15.46 -3.67
CA ALA A 32 -1.40 -14.22 -2.98
C ALA A 32 -0.31 -13.78 -1.99
N THR A 33 0.23 -14.70 -1.18
CA THR A 33 1.36 -14.41 -0.26
C THR A 33 2.57 -13.84 -1.01
N THR A 34 2.94 -14.45 -2.15
CA THR A 34 4.03 -13.96 -2.99
C THR A 34 3.72 -12.57 -3.57
N TYR A 35 2.46 -12.34 -3.98
CA TYR A 35 2.02 -11.04 -4.46
C TYR A 35 2.13 -9.95 -3.40
N LEU A 36 1.64 -10.21 -2.18
CA LEU A 36 1.74 -9.27 -1.05
C LEU A 36 3.19 -8.91 -0.73
N ALA A 37 4.09 -9.90 -0.76
CA ALA A 37 5.53 -9.65 -0.58
C ALA A 37 6.10 -8.73 -1.68
N GLY A 38 5.67 -8.94 -2.94
CA GLY A 38 6.02 -8.07 -4.06
C GLY A 38 5.51 -6.63 -3.89
N VAL A 39 4.25 -6.46 -3.47
CA VAL A 39 3.67 -5.15 -3.15
C VAL A 39 4.53 -4.42 -2.11
N LEU A 40 4.86 -5.11 -1.00
CA LEU A 40 5.71 -4.53 0.05
C LEU A 40 7.11 -4.16 -0.46
N ALA A 41 7.72 -5.02 -1.28
CA ALA A 41 9.03 -4.75 -1.86
C ALA A 41 9.01 -3.54 -2.80
N ASP A 42 7.94 -3.37 -3.59
CA ASP A 42 7.76 -2.22 -4.47
C ASP A 42 7.58 -0.92 -3.68
N PHE A 43 6.80 -0.92 -2.61
CA PHE A 43 6.60 0.27 -1.77
C PHE A 43 7.81 0.70 -0.93
N VAL A 44 8.87 -0.11 -0.89
CA VAL A 44 10.17 0.30 -0.34
C VAL A 44 11.00 1.10 -1.36
N ARG A 45 10.71 0.98 -2.66
CA ARG A 45 11.46 1.67 -3.72
C ARG A 45 11.04 3.14 -3.83
N PRO A 46 11.97 4.08 -4.14
CA PRO A 46 11.64 5.51 -4.27
C PRO A 46 10.57 5.81 -5.33
N ASP A 47 10.46 4.99 -6.37
CA ASP A 47 9.62 5.24 -7.54
C ASP A 47 8.10 5.08 -7.24
N THR A 48 7.73 4.46 -6.12
CA THR A 48 6.32 4.26 -5.71
C THR A 48 5.73 5.44 -4.94
N HIS A 49 6.53 6.50 -4.72
CA HIS A 49 6.09 7.72 -4.04
C HIS A 49 4.91 8.40 -4.74
N ALA A 50 4.87 8.37 -6.07
CA ALA A 50 3.77 8.94 -6.85
C ALA A 50 2.44 8.21 -6.55
N THR A 51 2.45 6.88 -6.52
CA THR A 51 1.28 6.05 -6.21
C THR A 51 0.78 6.26 -4.77
N LEU A 52 1.70 6.40 -3.80
CA LEU A 52 1.36 6.70 -2.41
C LEU A 52 0.73 8.09 -2.28
N SER A 53 1.34 9.11 -2.90
CA SER A 53 0.79 10.47 -2.90
C SER A 53 -0.58 10.51 -3.55
N GLU A 54 -0.79 9.79 -4.66
CA GLU A 54 -2.11 9.71 -5.29
C GLU A 54 -3.17 9.08 -4.39
N THR A 55 -2.82 8.04 -3.61
CA THR A 55 -3.74 7.37 -2.68
C THR A 55 -4.00 8.19 -1.41
N LEU A 56 -3.01 8.95 -0.93
CA LEU A 56 -3.10 9.73 0.31
C LEU A 56 -3.63 11.16 0.13
N ASP A 57 -3.37 11.78 -1.02
CA ASP A 57 -3.63 13.21 -1.26
C ASP A 57 -4.87 13.45 -2.14
N ARG A 58 -5.29 12.48 -2.96
CA ARG A 58 -6.48 12.60 -3.82
C ARG A 58 -7.66 11.78 -3.26
N PRO A 59 -8.91 12.23 -3.45
CA PRO A 59 -10.08 11.40 -3.16
C PRO A 59 -10.06 10.09 -3.97
N LEU A 60 -10.11 8.95 -3.29
CA LEU A 60 -10.01 7.62 -3.92
C LEU A 60 -11.08 7.37 -5.00
N THR A 61 -12.27 7.97 -4.86
CA THR A 61 -13.33 7.91 -5.88
C THR A 61 -12.92 8.55 -7.20
N LEU A 62 -12.17 9.65 -7.16
CA LEU A 62 -11.69 10.32 -8.37
C LEU A 62 -10.57 9.52 -9.04
N VAL A 63 -9.65 8.97 -8.25
CA VAL A 63 -8.59 8.08 -8.76
C VAL A 63 -9.21 6.85 -9.42
N LEU A 64 -10.25 6.28 -8.81
CA LEU A 64 -10.99 5.15 -9.38
C LEU A 64 -11.70 5.53 -10.69
N ASP A 65 -12.39 6.67 -10.73
CA ASP A 65 -13.06 7.14 -11.95
C ASP A 65 -12.05 7.37 -13.09
N ASP A 66 -10.94 8.05 -12.83
CA ASP A 66 -9.85 8.26 -13.78
C ASP A 66 -9.33 6.91 -14.33
N ALA A 67 -9.14 5.91 -13.45
CA ALA A 67 -8.71 4.57 -13.85
C ALA A 67 -9.74 3.89 -14.77
N LEU A 68 -11.03 3.97 -14.46
CA LEU A 68 -12.11 3.38 -15.25
C LEU A 68 -12.27 4.03 -16.64
N GLN A 69 -12.03 5.33 -16.75
CA GLN A 69 -12.09 6.05 -18.03
C GLN A 69 -10.85 5.82 -18.91
N THR A 70 -9.76 5.32 -18.35
CA THR A 70 -8.52 5.03 -19.10
C THR A 70 -8.76 3.87 -20.08
N PRO A 71 -8.21 3.88 -21.32
CA PRO A 71 -8.31 2.76 -22.23
C PRO A 71 -7.39 1.58 -21.83
N PRO A 72 -7.73 0.33 -22.19
CA PRO A 72 -6.79 -0.80 -22.08
C PRO A 72 -5.56 -0.60 -22.99
N PRO A 73 -4.35 -1.07 -22.62
CA PRO A 73 -4.04 -1.85 -21.41
C PRO A 73 -3.79 -1.01 -20.15
N GLU A 74 -3.60 0.30 -20.27
CA GLU A 74 -3.23 1.19 -19.15
C GLU A 74 -4.24 1.16 -17.99
N ARG A 75 -5.53 0.98 -18.30
CA ARG A 75 -6.58 0.76 -17.30
C ARG A 75 -6.24 -0.33 -16.29
N PHE A 76 -5.65 -1.43 -16.74
CA PHE A 76 -5.29 -2.54 -15.85
C PHE A 76 -4.23 -2.10 -14.84
N GLU A 77 -3.17 -1.44 -15.31
CA GLU A 77 -2.09 -0.97 -14.44
C GLU A 77 -2.57 0.08 -13.44
N ARG A 78 -3.48 0.98 -13.84
CA ARG A 78 -4.08 1.97 -12.93
C ARG A 78 -4.94 1.32 -11.85
N LEU A 79 -5.78 0.35 -12.22
CA LEU A 79 -6.62 -0.38 -11.25
C LEU A 79 -5.77 -1.24 -10.31
N LYS A 80 -4.73 -1.91 -10.84
CA LYS A 80 -3.75 -2.64 -10.03
C LYS A 80 -3.07 -1.69 -9.03
N SER A 81 -2.54 -0.56 -9.50
CA SER A 81 -1.83 0.41 -8.67
C SER A 81 -2.73 1.03 -7.60
N LEU A 82 -4.00 1.27 -7.91
CA LEU A 82 -5.01 1.71 -6.94
C LEU A 82 -5.28 0.65 -5.88
N GLY A 83 -5.42 -0.62 -6.28
CA GLY A 83 -5.55 -1.75 -5.35
C GLY A 83 -4.33 -1.90 -4.44
N ASP A 84 -3.13 -1.88 -5.02
CA ASP A 84 -1.86 -2.00 -4.29
C ASP A 84 -1.66 -0.83 -3.32
N GLY A 85 -1.93 0.40 -3.77
CA GLY A 85 -1.82 1.61 -2.97
C GLY A 85 -2.80 1.62 -1.81
N THR A 86 -4.08 1.31 -2.06
CA THR A 86 -5.08 1.21 -0.97
C THR A 86 -4.75 0.10 0.01
N LEU A 87 -4.30 -1.06 -0.45
CA LEU A 87 -3.91 -2.18 0.40
C LEU A 87 -2.73 -1.81 1.32
N TYR A 88 -1.69 -1.22 0.73
CA TYR A 88 -0.52 -0.77 1.47
C TYR A 88 -0.87 0.33 2.47
N VAL A 89 -1.63 1.33 2.04
CA VAL A 89 -1.98 2.47 2.90
C VAL A 89 -2.88 2.06 4.05
N SER A 90 -3.89 1.22 3.82
CA SER A 90 -4.74 0.70 4.89
C SER A 90 -3.95 -0.18 5.86
N GLY A 91 -3.02 -1.00 5.37
CA GLY A 91 -2.20 -1.86 6.23
C GLY A 91 -1.18 -1.09 7.06
N PHE A 92 -0.44 -0.15 6.46
CA PHE A 92 0.65 0.55 7.15
C PHE A 92 0.22 1.84 7.86
N PHE A 93 -0.93 2.40 7.50
CA PHE A 93 -1.37 3.73 7.96
C PHE A 93 -2.85 3.77 8.39
N GLY A 94 -3.44 2.63 8.80
CA GLY A 94 -4.83 2.55 9.29
C GLY A 94 -5.17 3.61 10.34
N ASP A 95 -4.35 3.72 11.41
CA ASP A 95 -4.52 4.73 12.47
C ASP A 95 -4.57 6.17 11.93
N HIS A 96 -3.84 6.47 10.84
CA HIS A 96 -3.84 7.80 10.22
C HIS A 96 -5.11 8.06 9.39
N LEU A 97 -5.63 7.03 8.71
CA LEU A 97 -6.90 7.11 7.98
C LEU A 97 -8.05 7.35 8.95
N GLU A 98 -8.08 6.61 10.06
CA GLU A 98 -9.08 6.76 11.12
C GLU A 98 -9.02 8.16 11.73
N ALA A 99 -7.82 8.67 12.04
CA ALA A 99 -7.62 10.02 12.56
C ALA A 99 -8.08 11.13 11.59
N ARG A 100 -8.15 10.84 10.27
CA ARG A 100 -8.69 11.75 9.25
C ARG A 100 -10.18 11.56 9.00
N GLY A 101 -10.84 10.65 9.72
CA GLY A 101 -12.26 10.34 9.58
C GLY A 101 -12.59 9.59 8.28
N VAL A 102 -11.61 8.91 7.69
CA VAL A 102 -11.84 8.06 6.52
C VAL A 102 -12.33 6.70 7.01
N ASP A 103 -13.44 6.23 6.46
CA ASP A 103 -14.02 4.93 6.80
C ASP A 103 -13.20 3.79 6.18
N ASP A 104 -12.69 2.90 7.02
CA ASP A 104 -11.93 1.71 6.58
C ASP A 104 -12.74 0.80 5.66
N ASP A 105 -14.06 0.73 5.88
CA ASP A 105 -14.98 -0.05 5.04
C ASP A 105 -15.05 0.54 3.64
N PHE A 106 -15.02 1.87 3.54
CA PHE A 106 -15.00 2.58 2.27
C PHE A 106 -13.70 2.32 1.52
N VAL A 107 -12.54 2.46 2.17
CA VAL A 107 -11.23 2.21 1.51
C VAL A 107 -11.10 0.75 1.08
N ALA A 108 -11.50 -0.20 1.92
CA ALA A 108 -11.50 -1.61 1.59
C ALA A 108 -12.42 -1.94 0.41
N SER A 109 -13.57 -1.26 0.31
CA SER A 109 -14.49 -1.42 -0.82
C SER A 109 -13.86 -0.93 -2.13
N ILE A 110 -13.16 0.21 -2.11
CA ILE A 110 -12.46 0.74 -3.30
C ILE A 110 -11.33 -0.20 -3.72
N GLY A 111 -10.46 -0.61 -2.80
CA GLY A 111 -9.33 -1.49 -3.13
C GLY A 111 -9.78 -2.87 -3.65
N GLY A 112 -10.77 -3.47 -2.99
CA GLY A 112 -11.36 -4.73 -3.45
C GLY A 112 -12.05 -4.61 -4.82
N PHE A 113 -12.73 -3.49 -5.09
CA PHE A 113 -13.32 -3.23 -6.41
C PHE A 113 -12.25 -3.07 -7.49
N ALA A 114 -11.15 -2.38 -7.18
CA ALA A 114 -10.04 -2.16 -8.10
C ALA A 114 -9.42 -3.49 -8.55
N TYR A 115 -9.08 -4.38 -7.60
CA TYR A 115 -8.56 -5.72 -7.91
C TYR A 115 -9.56 -6.59 -8.67
N ARG A 116 -10.84 -6.58 -8.29
CA ARG A 116 -11.89 -7.34 -8.98
C ARG A 116 -11.99 -6.93 -10.44
N THR A 117 -11.96 -5.62 -10.69
CA THR A 117 -12.07 -5.06 -12.04
C THR A 117 -10.82 -5.35 -12.85
N ALA A 118 -9.63 -5.20 -12.26
CA ALA A 118 -8.36 -5.55 -12.89
C ALA A 118 -8.32 -7.05 -13.27
N GLY A 119 -8.68 -7.95 -12.34
CA GLY A 119 -8.74 -9.39 -12.59
C GLY A 119 -9.77 -9.79 -13.67
N ALA A 120 -10.91 -9.10 -13.74
CA ALA A 120 -11.91 -9.33 -14.78
C ALA A 120 -11.38 -9.01 -16.19
N MET A 121 -10.46 -8.06 -16.32
CA MET A 121 -9.81 -7.73 -17.60
C MET A 121 -8.83 -8.80 -18.07
N LEU A 122 -8.40 -9.70 -17.19
CA LEU A 122 -7.51 -10.82 -17.50
C LEU A 122 -8.27 -12.09 -17.96
N ARG A 123 -9.61 -12.06 -18.01
CA ARG A 123 -10.43 -13.20 -18.47
C ARG A 123 -10.14 -13.49 -19.94
N GLY A 124 -9.26 -14.47 -20.19
CA GLY A 124 -8.66 -14.79 -21.50
C GLY A 124 -7.13 -14.95 -21.47
N GLY A 125 -6.48 -14.59 -20.35
CA GLY A 125 -5.06 -14.74 -20.08
C GLY A 125 -4.74 -15.78 -18.98
N SER A 126 -3.74 -15.49 -18.15
CA SER A 126 -3.26 -16.42 -17.10
C SER A 126 -4.32 -16.66 -16.01
N VAL A 127 -4.74 -17.92 -15.86
CA VAL A 127 -5.69 -18.36 -14.81
C VAL A 127 -5.17 -18.02 -13.42
N THR A 128 -3.87 -18.23 -13.17
CA THR A 128 -3.25 -17.91 -11.88
C THR A 128 -3.35 -16.43 -11.51
N LEU A 129 -3.20 -15.52 -12.48
CA LEU A 129 -3.36 -14.09 -12.20
C LEU A 129 -4.81 -13.75 -11.87
N VAL A 130 -5.77 -14.32 -12.60
CA VAL A 130 -7.21 -14.12 -12.31
C VAL A 130 -7.54 -14.57 -10.89
N ASP A 131 -7.02 -15.72 -10.47
CA ASP A 131 -7.26 -16.26 -9.12
C ASP A 131 -6.64 -15.40 -8.02
N ILE A 132 -5.41 -14.88 -8.23
CA ILE A 132 -4.77 -13.94 -7.28
C ILE A 132 -5.64 -12.69 -7.09
N TYR A 133 -6.04 -12.03 -8.19
CA TYR A 133 -6.84 -10.81 -8.10
C TYR A 133 -8.24 -11.06 -7.51
N ALA A 134 -8.83 -12.23 -7.77
CA ALA A 134 -10.09 -12.62 -7.14
C ALA A 134 -9.92 -12.79 -5.62
N GLU A 135 -8.87 -13.49 -5.18
CA GLU A 135 -8.59 -13.68 -3.75
C GLU A 135 -8.30 -12.34 -3.06
N LEU A 136 -7.46 -11.48 -3.65
CA LEU A 136 -7.17 -10.13 -3.14
C LEU A 136 -8.44 -9.28 -3.01
N ALA A 137 -9.34 -9.35 -4.01
CA ALA A 137 -10.58 -8.60 -4.01
C ALA A 137 -11.59 -9.09 -2.96
N GLU A 138 -11.67 -10.41 -2.75
CA GLU A 138 -12.61 -11.02 -1.80
C GLU A 138 -12.14 -10.92 -0.35
N ARG A 139 -10.83 -11.01 -0.15
CA ARG A 139 -10.20 -11.06 1.18
C ARG A 139 -9.40 -9.81 1.51
N PHE A 140 -9.74 -8.68 0.89
CA PHE A 140 -9.00 -7.43 1.00
C PHE A 140 -8.71 -7.04 2.45
N ARG A 141 -9.74 -7.05 3.32
CA ARG A 141 -9.58 -6.70 4.75
C ARG A 141 -8.64 -7.64 5.49
N VAL A 142 -8.74 -8.93 5.22
CA VAL A 142 -7.85 -9.92 5.80
C VAL A 142 -6.41 -9.59 5.41
N PHE A 143 -6.16 -9.22 4.15
CA PHE A 143 -4.83 -8.82 3.73
C PHE A 143 -4.39 -7.48 4.31
N VAL A 144 -5.28 -6.51 4.52
CA VAL A 144 -4.97 -5.28 5.27
C VAL A 144 -4.47 -5.62 6.68
N GLU A 145 -5.13 -6.52 7.41
CA GLU A 145 -4.72 -6.96 8.74
C GLU A 145 -3.36 -7.69 8.72
N ILE A 146 -3.09 -8.49 7.69
CA ILE A 146 -1.77 -9.09 7.47
C ILE A 146 -0.70 -8.02 7.26
N LEU A 147 -0.94 -7.03 6.40
CA LEU A 147 0.00 -5.94 6.17
C LEU A 147 0.20 -5.08 7.42
N ALA A 148 -0.82 -4.88 8.24
CA ALA A 148 -0.71 -4.16 9.51
C ALA A 148 0.23 -4.86 10.49
N GLU A 149 0.10 -6.18 10.64
CA GLU A 149 1.04 -6.94 11.47
C GLU A 149 2.47 -6.92 10.90
N VAL A 150 2.63 -6.98 9.57
CA VAL A 150 3.93 -6.82 8.94
C VAL A 150 4.49 -5.42 9.20
N ALA A 151 3.65 -4.38 9.15
CA ALA A 151 4.03 -3.01 9.46
C ALA A 151 4.52 -2.89 10.91
N GLU A 152 3.82 -3.48 11.88
CA GLU A 152 4.26 -3.52 13.28
C GLU A 152 5.64 -4.18 13.41
N ARG A 153 5.81 -5.38 12.84
CA ARG A 153 7.07 -6.14 12.89
C ARG A 153 8.24 -5.41 12.24
N THR A 154 7.99 -4.69 11.15
CA THR A 154 9.03 -3.96 10.39
C THR A 154 9.28 -2.56 10.93
N SER A 155 8.33 -1.95 11.64
CA SER A 155 8.43 -0.63 12.26
C SER A 155 9.45 -0.58 13.41
N PHE A 156 9.81 -1.73 13.98
CA PHE A 156 10.87 -1.85 14.99
C PHE A 156 12.26 -2.07 14.38
N SER A 157 12.38 -2.17 13.05
CA SER A 157 13.67 -2.36 12.37
C SER A 157 14.33 -1.01 12.06
N PRO A 158 15.57 -0.74 12.53
CA PRO A 158 16.26 0.54 12.31
C PRO A 158 16.63 0.88 10.86
N ARG A 159 16.28 0.02 9.88
CA ARG A 159 16.75 0.08 8.49
C ARG A 159 15.66 0.33 7.44
N THR A 160 14.41 0.52 7.85
CA THR A 160 13.26 0.65 6.93
C THR A 160 12.79 2.09 6.78
N ASN A 161 12.22 2.40 5.61
CA ASN A 161 11.71 3.72 5.20
C ASN A 161 10.52 4.21 6.07
N THR A 162 10.06 3.38 7.01
CA THR A 162 9.12 3.71 8.10
C THR A 162 9.61 4.87 8.98
N GLY A 163 10.92 5.15 8.97
CA GLY A 163 11.49 6.34 9.60
C GLY A 163 10.92 7.65 9.06
N ALA A 164 10.66 7.74 7.74
CA ALA A 164 10.11 8.94 7.11
C ALA A 164 8.72 9.28 7.64
N LEU A 165 7.86 8.27 7.87
CA LEU A 165 6.51 8.51 8.35
C LEU A 165 6.44 8.72 9.87
N ARG A 166 7.29 8.07 10.70
CA ARG A 166 7.45 8.49 12.11
C ARG A 166 7.94 9.93 12.22
N MET A 167 8.74 10.38 11.25
CA MET A 167 9.21 11.76 11.15
C MET A 167 8.07 12.71 10.75
N TYR A 168 7.21 12.28 9.82
CA TYR A 168 5.97 12.97 9.44
C TYR A 168 4.99 13.07 10.61
N GLU A 169 4.71 11.98 11.31
CA GLU A 169 3.85 11.93 12.49
C GLU A 169 4.38 12.84 13.61
N LYS A 170 5.69 12.80 13.86
CA LYS A 170 6.35 13.69 14.82
C LYS A 170 6.27 15.15 14.35
N TRP A 171 6.38 15.43 13.06
CA TRP A 171 6.22 16.77 12.51
C TRP A 171 4.78 17.28 12.66
N VAL A 172 3.76 16.49 12.30
CA VAL A 172 2.34 16.85 12.48
C VAL A 172 2.04 17.18 13.94
N ARG A 173 2.60 16.41 14.89
CA ARG A 173 2.38 16.62 16.33
C ARG A 173 3.18 17.79 16.91
N THR A 174 4.36 18.11 16.38
CA THR A 174 5.30 19.10 16.98
C THR A 174 5.47 20.38 16.18
N GLY A 175 5.07 20.42 14.91
CA GLY A 175 5.30 21.53 13.99
C GLY A 175 6.78 21.84 13.71
N SER A 176 7.71 20.91 13.98
CA SER A 176 9.16 21.23 13.95
C SER A 176 9.71 21.45 12.54
N ASP A 177 10.20 22.65 12.25
CA ASP A 177 10.85 23.00 10.97
C ASP A 177 12.03 22.12 10.57
N ARG A 178 12.73 21.53 11.55
CA ARG A 178 13.83 20.60 11.27
C ARG A 178 13.31 19.31 10.62
N LEU A 179 12.21 18.78 11.12
CA LEU A 179 11.58 17.57 10.58
C LEU A 179 10.93 17.86 9.22
N ALA A 180 10.36 19.06 9.03
CA ALA A 180 9.82 19.50 7.74
C ALA A 180 10.90 19.53 6.64
N ARG A 181 12.10 20.03 6.97
CA ARG A 181 13.25 20.04 6.04
C ARG A 181 13.77 18.64 5.73
N GLU A 182 13.80 17.76 6.73
CA GLU A 182 14.22 16.38 6.55
C GLU A 182 13.21 15.57 5.72
N LEU A 183 11.89 15.83 5.87
CA LEU A 183 10.82 15.28 5.02
C LEU A 183 10.89 15.80 3.58
N ALA A 184 11.10 17.11 3.41
CA ALA A 184 11.24 17.73 2.10
C ALA A 184 12.49 17.22 1.35
N ALA A 185 13.59 16.95 2.07
CA ALA A 185 14.79 16.33 1.51
C ALA A 185 14.55 14.89 1.03
N GLN A 186 13.50 14.23 1.53
CA GLN A 186 13.05 12.91 1.09
C GLN A 186 11.91 12.98 0.06
N GLY A 187 11.58 14.17 -0.46
CA GLY A 187 10.56 14.37 -1.50
C GLY A 187 9.12 14.49 -0.98
N LEU A 188 8.90 14.36 0.33
CA LEU A 188 7.61 14.54 0.98
C LEU A 188 7.44 16.01 1.39
N THR A 189 6.63 16.78 0.66
CA THR A 189 6.28 18.15 1.07
C THR A 189 5.19 18.12 2.13
N PRO A 190 5.48 18.53 3.38
CA PRO A 190 4.48 18.55 4.43
C PRO A 190 3.56 19.77 4.21
N THR A 191 2.29 19.55 3.85
CA THR A 191 1.30 20.62 3.75
C THR A 191 0.48 20.67 5.04
N THR A 192 0.85 21.58 5.94
CA THR A 192 -0.06 21.96 7.02
C THR A 192 -1.23 22.68 6.37
N ARG A 193 -2.42 22.06 6.37
CA ARG A 193 -3.64 22.82 6.16
C ARG A 193 -3.85 23.67 7.42
N ILE A 194 -3.25 24.86 7.42
CA ILE A 194 -3.55 25.89 8.40
C ILE A 194 -5.00 26.31 8.13
N GLY A 195 -5.93 25.67 8.83
CA GLY A 195 -7.28 26.20 8.99
C GLY A 195 -7.23 27.38 9.93
N SER A 196 -6.92 28.55 9.39
CA SER A 196 -7.20 29.83 10.04
C SER A 196 -8.68 30.17 9.86
N ALA A 197 -9.46 30.07 10.95
CA ALA A 197 -10.52 31.00 11.36
C ALA A 197 -11.26 30.42 12.57
#